data_AF-A0A0P8AVV1-F1
#
_entry.id   AF-A0A0P8AVV1-F1
#
_cell.length_a   1.000
_cell.length_b   1.000
_cell.length_c   1.000
_cell.angle_alpha   90.00
_cell.angle_beta   90.00
_cell.angle_gamma   90.00
#
_symmetry.space_group_name_H-M   'P 1'
#
loop_
_entity.id
_entity.type
_entity.pdbx_description
1 polymer ?
#
loop_
_entity_poly.entity_id
_entity_poly.type
_entity_poly.pdbx_seq_one_letter_code
_entity_poly.pdbx_strand_id
1 'polypeptide(L)'
;MSHAPCIELHPVNQRVQVHVDGKLLADSNQALELCENGYPPRHYFPREDVRMDLLTTSETTTHCPFKGDTVYLSLDDQQNIAWSYEQPIEGMEAIAGRVAFGGAENE
;
A
#
# COMPACT_ATOMS: atom_id res chain seq x y z
N MET A 1 -15.52 -18.09 16.03
CA MET A 1 -16.02 -17.32 14.88
C MET A 1 -15.09 -16.14 14.72
N SER A 2 -14.19 -16.18 13.74
CA SER A 2 -13.28 -15.06 13.48
C SER A 2 -14.13 -13.93 12.90
N HIS A 3 -14.30 -12.85 13.65
CA HIS A 3 -14.97 -11.66 13.12
C HIS A 3 -14.09 -11.07 12.01
N ALA A 4 -14.71 -10.64 10.91
CA ALA A 4 -14.00 -9.89 9.89
C ALA A 4 -13.38 -8.63 10.52
N PRO A 5 -12.15 -8.25 10.14
CA PRO A 5 -11.54 -7.03 10.62
C PRO A 5 -12.41 -5.85 10.18
N CYS A 6 -12.56 -4.86 11.08
CA CYS A 6 -13.14 -3.58 10.70
C CYS A 6 -12.10 -2.85 9.85
N ILE A 7 -12.44 -2.65 8.56
CA ILE A 7 -11.61 -1.92 7.60
C ILE A 7 -12.40 -0.69 7.17
N GLU A 8 -11.80 0.48 7.35
CA GLU A 8 -12.35 1.76 6.93
C GLU A 8 -11.38 2.43 5.96
N LEU A 9 -11.94 3.11 4.95
CA LEU A 9 -11.18 3.80 3.91
C LEU A 9 -11.56 5.27 3.91
N HIS A 10 -10.56 6.14 3.98
CA HIS A 10 -10.73 7.58 4.02
C HIS A 10 -9.91 8.25 2.93
N PRO A 11 -10.49 9.12 2.09
CA PRO A 11 -9.71 9.97 1.21
C PRO A 11 -8.80 10.90 2.02
N VAL A 12 -7.53 11.00 1.63
CA VAL A 12 -6.61 11.96 2.23
C VAL A 12 -6.72 13.28 1.48
N ASN A 13 -7.20 14.33 2.15
CA ASN A 13 -7.44 15.65 1.56
C ASN A 13 -6.20 16.56 1.54
N GLN A 14 -5.01 15.96 1.62
CA GLN A 14 -3.73 16.65 1.58
C GLN A 14 -2.75 15.86 0.73
N ARG A 15 -1.70 16.54 0.27
CA ARG A 15 -0.57 15.88 -0.40
C ARG A 15 0.09 14.92 0.58
N VAL A 16 0.37 13.71 0.15
CA VAL A 16 1.14 12.71 0.91
C VAL A 16 2.37 12.34 0.10
N GLN A 17 3.54 12.38 0.74
CA GLN A 17 4.79 11.94 0.14
C GLN A 17 5.40 10.78 0.92
N VAL A 18 6.05 9.89 0.19
CA VAL A 18 6.80 8.77 0.75
C VAL A 18 8.24 8.88 0.30
N HIS A 19 9.14 9.04 1.26
CA HIS A 19 10.57 8.99 1.04
C HIS A 19 11.16 7.72 1.65
N VAL A 20 12.06 7.07 0.92
CA VAL A 20 12.85 5.93 1.40
C VAL A 20 14.29 6.16 1.01
N ASP A 21 15.20 6.15 1.98
CA ASP A 21 16.62 6.48 1.80
C ASP A 21 16.85 7.80 1.01
N GLY A 22 16.02 8.81 1.27
CA GLY A 22 16.06 10.11 0.60
C GLY A 22 15.54 10.13 -0.85
N LYS A 23 15.01 9.00 -1.36
CA LYS A 23 14.35 8.92 -2.66
C LYS A 23 12.84 9.09 -2.49
N LEU A 24 12.25 10.04 -3.23
CA LEU A 24 10.79 10.19 -3.32
C LEU A 24 10.21 9.02 -4.15
N LEU A 25 9.46 8.14 -3.49
CA LEU A 25 8.85 6.97 -4.12
C LEU A 25 7.38 7.16 -4.45
N ALA A 26 6.63 7.95 -3.66
CA ALA A 26 5.24 8.26 -3.95
C ALA A 26 4.94 9.71 -3.61
N ASP A 27 4.09 10.34 -4.44
CA ASP A 27 3.69 11.73 -4.28
C ASP A 27 2.28 11.93 -4.84
N SER A 28 1.29 12.05 -3.95
CA SER A 28 -0.11 12.00 -4.37
C SER A 28 -0.99 12.98 -3.60
N ASN A 29 -2.01 13.51 -4.29
CA ASN A 29 -3.16 14.19 -3.69
C ASN A 29 -4.43 13.30 -3.74
N GLN A 30 -4.29 12.02 -4.08
CA GLN A 30 -5.37 11.05 -4.26
C GLN A 30 -5.12 9.77 -3.46
N ALA A 31 -4.32 9.86 -2.39
CA ALA A 31 -4.07 8.74 -1.49
C ALA A 31 -5.36 8.38 -0.72
N LEU A 32 -5.50 7.09 -0.41
CA LEU A 32 -6.51 6.58 0.52
C LEU A 32 -5.81 6.13 1.80
N GLU A 33 -6.31 6.54 2.96
CA GLU A 33 -5.92 5.96 4.24
C GLU A 33 -6.81 4.75 4.53
N LEU A 34 -6.18 3.59 4.77
CA LEU A 34 -6.83 2.38 5.22
C LEU A 34 -6.57 2.23 6.72
N CYS A 35 -7.64 2.22 7.50
CA CYS A 35 -7.64 1.94 8.93
C CYS A 35 -8.15 0.52 9.16
N GLU A 36 -7.30 -0.33 9.74
CA GLU A 36 -7.66 -1.69 10.12
C GLU A 36 -7.43 -1.88 11.61
N ASN A 37 -8.44 -2.40 12.31
CA ASN A 37 -8.32 -2.78 13.72
C ASN A 37 -7.02 -3.58 13.98
N GLY A 38 -6.21 -3.09 14.92
CA GLY A 38 -5.00 -3.78 15.38
C GLY A 38 -3.74 -3.47 14.57
N TYR A 39 -3.85 -2.62 13.55
CA TYR A 39 -2.72 -2.19 12.72
C TYR A 39 -2.63 -0.66 12.63
N PRO A 40 -1.43 -0.10 12.41
CA PRO A 40 -1.28 1.32 12.08
C PRO A 40 -2.02 1.63 10.76
N PRO A 41 -2.61 2.83 10.60
CA PRO A 41 -3.15 3.27 9.33
C PRO A 41 -2.11 3.19 8.20
N ARG A 42 -2.57 2.86 6.99
CA ARG A 42 -1.71 2.74 5.81
C ARG A 42 -2.25 3.58 4.67
N HIS A 43 -1.38 4.37 4.06
CA HIS A 43 -1.70 5.11 2.84
C HIS A 43 -1.55 4.22 1.60
N TYR A 44 -2.56 4.24 0.75
CA TYR A 44 -2.65 3.57 -0.54
C TYR A 44 -2.64 4.61 -1.67
N PHE A 45 -1.55 4.63 -2.40
CA PHE A 45 -1.30 5.56 -3.49
C PHE A 45 -1.80 4.98 -4.82
N PRO A 46 -2.42 5.79 -5.70
CA PRO A 46 -2.59 5.40 -7.09
C PRO A 46 -1.24 4.99 -7.68
N ARG A 47 -1.19 3.91 -8.46
CA ARG A 47 0.07 3.42 -9.02
C ARG A 47 0.78 4.44 -9.90
N GLU A 48 0.03 5.32 -10.57
CA GLU A 48 0.56 6.40 -11.40
C GLU A 48 1.33 7.47 -10.60
N ASP A 49 1.02 7.62 -9.32
CA ASP A 49 1.68 8.56 -8.40
C ASP A 49 2.91 7.92 -7.71
N VAL A 50 3.24 6.68 -8.08
CA VAL A 50 4.36 5.92 -7.52
C VAL A 50 5.44 5.74 -8.58
N ARG A 51 6.69 5.95 -8.18
CA ARG A 51 7.90 5.73 -9.00
C ARG A 51 8.19 4.24 -9.16
N MET A 52 7.29 3.55 -9.86
CA MET A 52 7.39 2.12 -10.15
C MET A 52 8.65 1.76 -10.96
N ASP A 53 9.25 2.73 -11.66
CA ASP A 53 10.53 2.57 -12.34
C ASP A 53 11.72 2.36 -11.39
N LEU A 54 11.56 2.70 -10.11
CA LEU A 54 12.55 2.46 -9.05
C LEU A 54 12.29 1.17 -8.27
N LEU A 55 11.15 0.51 -8.51
CA LEU A 55 10.71 -0.64 -7.73
C LEU A 55 10.76 -1.91 -8.56
N THR A 56 11.10 -3.02 -7.91
CA THR A 56 11.07 -4.36 -8.51
C THR A 56 10.06 -5.23 -7.78
N THR A 57 9.31 -6.04 -8.54
CA THR A 57 8.41 -7.03 -7.96
C THR A 57 9.21 -8.14 -7.30
N SER A 58 8.92 -8.40 -6.03
CA SER A 58 9.44 -9.53 -5.29
C SER A 58 8.73 -10.82 -5.73
N GLU A 59 9.42 -11.96 -5.65
CA GLU A 59 8.77 -13.28 -5.79
C GLU A 59 7.87 -13.61 -4.60
N THR A 60 7.91 -12.80 -3.54
CA THR A 60 7.07 -12.96 -2.35
C THR A 60 5.64 -12.57 -2.68
N THR A 61 4.71 -13.49 -2.46
CA THR A 61 3.27 -13.23 -2.43
C THR A 61 2.69 -13.76 -1.12
N THR A 62 1.83 -12.98 -0.46
CA THR A 62 1.09 -13.45 0.71
C THR A 62 -0.40 -13.35 0.47
N HIS A 63 -1.15 -14.29 1.04
CA HIS A 63 -2.60 -14.32 0.92
C HIS A 63 -3.24 -13.79 2.20
N CYS A 64 -4.06 -12.74 2.06
CA CYS A 64 -4.93 -12.25 3.13
C CYS A 64 -6.38 -12.68 2.86
N PRO A 65 -7.05 -13.41 3.77
CA PRO A 65 -8.42 -13.87 3.55
C PRO A 65 -9.45 -12.74 3.46
N PHE A 66 -9.07 -11.51 3.84
CA PHE A 66 -9.94 -10.33 3.84
C PHE A 66 -9.58 -9.29 2.78
N LYS A 67 -8.48 -9.48 2.05
CA LYS A 67 -8.00 -8.50 1.06
C LYS A 67 -7.52 -9.12 -0.25
N GLY A 68 -7.21 -10.42 -0.28
CA GLY A 68 -6.70 -11.12 -1.45
C GLY A 68 -5.19 -11.32 -1.43
N ASP A 69 -4.61 -11.51 -2.61
CA ASP A 69 -3.19 -11.74 -2.78
C ASP A 69 -2.41 -10.43 -2.83
N THR A 70 -1.27 -10.43 -2.14
CA THR A 70 -0.39 -9.29 -1.98
C THR A 70 0.86 -9.47 -2.82
N VAL A 71 1.11 -8.54 -3.75
CA VAL A 71 2.39 -8.43 -4.46
C VAL A 71 3.31 -7.51 -3.68
N TYR A 72 4.51 -7.97 -3.33
CA TYR A 72 5.51 -7.13 -2.69
C TYR A 72 6.44 -6.46 -3.70
N LEU A 73 6.90 -5.27 -3.35
CA LEU A 73 7.81 -4.44 -4.14
C LEU A 73 9.04 -4.09 -3.29
N SER A 74 10.21 -4.10 -3.94
CA SER A 74 11.52 -3.87 -3.34
C SER A 74 12.21 -2.68 -4.01
N LEU A 75 13.08 -1.98 -3.26
CA LEU A 75 13.92 -0.90 -3.75
C LEU A 75 15.39 -1.30 -3.55
N ASP A 76 16.14 -1.46 -4.63
CA ASP A 76 17.53 -1.93 -4.57
C ASP A 76 17.65 -3.20 -3.69
N ASP A 77 18.46 -3.16 -2.62
CA ASP A 77 18.63 -4.26 -1.67
C ASP A 77 17.56 -4.30 -0.56
N GLN A 78 16.68 -3.30 -0.48
CA GLN A 78 15.60 -3.23 0.50
C GLN A 78 14.39 -4.04 0.03
N GLN A 79 14.22 -5.21 0.61
CA GLN A 79 13.19 -6.17 0.21
C GLN A 79 11.83 -5.85 0.82
N ASN A 80 10.76 -6.01 0.02
CA ASN A 80 9.37 -6.00 0.46
C ASN A 80 8.97 -4.71 1.22
N ILE A 81 9.49 -3.56 0.80
CA ILE A 81 9.22 -2.26 1.43
C ILE A 81 7.83 -1.71 1.11
N ALA A 82 7.24 -2.18 0.01
CA ALA A 82 5.92 -1.80 -0.44
C ALA A 82 5.12 -3.02 -0.87
N TRP A 83 3.80 -2.87 -0.92
CA TRP A 83 2.90 -3.91 -1.41
C TRP A 83 1.72 -3.35 -2.16
N SER A 84 1.10 -4.20 -2.97
CA SER A 84 -0.12 -3.91 -3.70
C SER A 84 -1.05 -5.12 -3.70
N TYR A 85 -2.35 -4.86 -3.60
CA TYR A 85 -3.38 -5.85 -3.88
C TYR A 85 -3.83 -5.64 -5.32
N GLU A 86 -3.25 -6.39 -6.26
CA GLU A 86 -3.54 -6.22 -7.70
C GLU A 86 -4.97 -6.64 -8.05
N GLN A 87 -5.45 -7.69 -7.40
CA GLN A 87 -6.80 -8.25 -7.56
C GLN A 87 -7.40 -8.52 -6.19
N PRO A 88 -7.84 -7.48 -5.47
CA PRO A 88 -8.38 -7.65 -4.14
C PRO A 88 -9.74 -8.38 -4.19
N ILE A 89 -10.15 -8.93 -3.05
CA ILE A 89 -11.46 -9.55 -2.91
C ILE A 89 -12.60 -8.50 -2.96
N GLU A 90 -13.84 -8.98 -3.13
CA GLU A 90 -15.04 -8.14 -3.13
C GLU A 90 -15.13 -7.25 -1.88
N GLY A 91 -15.43 -5.97 -2.07
CA GLY A 91 -15.47 -4.95 -1.02
C GLY A 91 -14.15 -4.21 -0.76
N MET A 92 -13.06 -4.61 -1.41
CA MET A 92 -11.74 -3.96 -1.33
C MET A 92 -11.28 -3.36 -2.67
N GLU A 93 -12.21 -3.12 -3.60
CA GLU A 93 -11.91 -2.63 -4.96
C GLU A 93 -11.25 -1.25 -4.96
N ALA A 94 -11.53 -0.43 -3.94
CA ALA A 94 -10.95 0.91 -3.81
C ALA A 94 -9.41 0.90 -3.67
N ILE A 95 -8.82 -0.20 -3.19
CA ILE A 95 -7.37 -0.38 -3.09
C ILE A 95 -6.76 -1.22 -4.22
N ALA A 96 -7.55 -1.63 -5.21
CA ALA A 96 -7.08 -2.43 -6.33
C ALA A 96 -5.94 -1.72 -7.09
N GLY A 97 -4.81 -2.41 -7.23
CA GLY A 97 -3.61 -1.91 -7.92
C GLY A 97 -2.89 -0.75 -7.23
N ARG A 98 -3.43 -0.22 -6.12
CA ARG A 98 -2.80 0.82 -5.31
C ARG A 98 -1.63 0.26 -4.51
N VAL A 99 -0.66 1.11 -4.19
CA VAL A 99 0.58 0.73 -3.51
C VAL A 99 0.62 1.33 -2.12
N ALA A 100 1.03 0.55 -1.13
CA ALA A 100 1.26 1.00 0.25
C ALA A 100 2.69 0.64 0.71
N PHE A 101 3.19 1.30 1.75
CA PHE A 101 4.58 1.19 2.22
C PHE A 101 4.66 0.78 3.71
N GLY A 102 5.63 -0.07 4.07
CA GLY A 102 5.68 -0.78 5.36
C GLY A 102 6.42 -0.11 6.50
N GLY A 103 7.25 0.86 6.19
CA GLY A 103 8.11 1.54 7.17
C GLY A 103 8.64 2.88 6.69
N ALA A 104 7.99 3.48 5.69
CA ALA A 104 8.36 4.82 5.26
C ALA A 104 7.84 5.85 6.25
N GLU A 105 8.69 6.80 6.61
CA GLU A 105 8.26 8.04 7.26
C GLU A 105 7.41 8.80 6.22
N ASN A 106 6.14 9.01 6.53
CA ASN A 106 5.30 9.86 5.69
C ASN A 106 5.61 11.31 6.09
N GLU A 107 5.99 12.14 5.12
CA GLU A 107 6.16 13.58 5.28
C GLU A 107 5.03 14.34 4.57
#